data_AF-A0A813HT30-F1
#
_entry.id   AF-A0A813HT30-F1
#
_cell.length_a   1.000
_cell.length_b   1.000
_cell.length_c   1.000
_cell.angle_alpha   90.00
_cell.angle_beta   90.00
_cell.angle_gamma   90.00
#
_symmetry.space_group_name_H-M   'P 1'
#
loop_
_entity.id
_entity.type
_entity.pdbx_description
1 polymer ?
#
loop_
_entity_poly.entity_id
_entity_poly.type
_entity_poly.pdbx_seq_one_letter_code
_entity_poly.pdbx_strand_id
1 'polypeptide(L)'
;MLLGTFRRVVSVRSCSSHHPARYPFSSFGSASRCATTGHQKLSVEQLQRRFIRLKGFLGKVRWPVITNFQAFGEQHQLPLLARFSPGVLKEPTLDELAYMSGFFDGDGCVSPTTHLSGCQLFLAQSSDHGEALLLFHQVFGGSIMASRRGIGSQRPVIRWSLYGQAARKAAALLSKASYVKRAQLQIAAGWPSCKIEREKLAITMSALKRSSHPLHGTGCSWAYVAGFFDADGHMVISADGSGIRLVFSQKHASILETIREFLAQEGYFDGIGMDHNFEMSRLGVYGSKLSCKILEHMIAAGMIVKRSAAEVVLKTSNSNYLRSRVELAGLVGNQGRYRRHGELGCQRAKTLASLQRKLWYLKSRGRFGELAPLEDQLLSLKQEHCLRHAEASVSLLRRDIRLLLRQGAGVTQVSSAYIKC
;
A
#
# COMPACT_ATOMS: atom_id res chain seq x y z
N MET A 1 -37.70 22.65 -7.49
CA MET A 1 -37.85 22.78 -8.95
C MET A 1 -36.46 22.69 -9.57
N LEU A 2 -36.28 21.74 -10.51
CA LEU A 2 -35.39 21.69 -11.69
C LEU A 2 -34.05 22.46 -11.65
N LEU A 3 -32.89 22.01 -12.12
CA LEU A 3 -32.35 20.84 -12.83
C LEU A 3 -30.85 21.17 -12.99
N GLY A 4 -29.95 20.19 -13.13
CA GLY A 4 -28.58 20.52 -13.55
C GLY A 4 -27.52 19.42 -13.47
N THR A 5 -27.84 18.18 -13.85
CA THR A 5 -26.88 17.08 -13.96
C THR A 5 -26.12 17.14 -15.29
N PHE A 6 -24.81 17.42 -15.24
CA PHE A 6 -23.91 17.25 -16.39
C PHE A 6 -23.36 15.81 -16.43
N ARG A 7 -23.90 14.99 -17.34
CA ARG A 7 -23.31 13.72 -17.76
C ARG A 7 -22.21 13.98 -18.78
N ARG A 8 -21.00 13.45 -18.53
CA ARG A 8 -19.92 13.41 -19.53
C ARG A 8 -20.02 12.11 -20.33
N VAL A 9 -20.31 12.25 -21.61
CA VAL A 9 -20.26 11.20 -22.64
C VAL A 9 -18.78 10.90 -22.94
N VAL A 10 -18.36 9.65 -22.79
CA VAL A 10 -17.09 9.16 -23.32
C VAL A 10 -17.42 8.29 -24.53
N SER A 11 -17.20 8.85 -25.71
CA SER A 11 -17.22 8.12 -26.99
C SER A 11 -15.91 7.36 -27.17
N VAL A 12 -16.01 6.14 -27.70
CA VAL A 12 -14.92 5.19 -27.90
C VAL A 12 -14.86 4.81 -29.39
N ARG A 13 -13.61 4.75 -29.90
CA ARG A 13 -13.09 4.07 -31.11
C ARG A 13 -13.23 4.73 -32.49
N SER A 14 -12.06 4.85 -33.14
CA SER A 14 -11.84 4.23 -34.45
C SER A 14 -10.56 3.39 -34.41
N CYS A 15 -10.64 2.22 -35.04
CA CYS A 15 -9.57 1.24 -35.21
C CYS A 15 -8.77 1.57 -36.48
N SER A 16 -7.46 1.36 -36.46
CA SER A 16 -6.72 1.01 -37.68
C SER A 16 -5.59 0.03 -37.32
N SER A 17 -5.70 -1.12 -37.97
CA SER A 17 -4.89 -2.33 -37.82
C SER A 17 -3.76 -2.32 -38.86
N HIS A 18 -2.50 -2.41 -38.44
CA HIS A 18 -1.42 -2.89 -39.30
C HIS A 18 -0.48 -3.82 -38.51
N HIS A 19 -0.46 -5.09 -38.93
CA HIS A 19 0.61 -6.06 -38.65
C HIS A 19 1.82 -5.77 -39.54
N PRO A 20 3.04 -6.07 -39.09
CA PRO A 20 3.73 -7.17 -39.76
C PRO A 20 4.67 -8.05 -38.90
N ALA A 21 4.80 -9.27 -39.43
CA ALA A 21 5.98 -10.16 -39.54
C ALA A 21 6.57 -10.91 -38.33
N ARG A 22 6.66 -12.22 -38.54
CA ARG A 22 7.40 -13.25 -37.81
C ARG A 22 8.92 -13.05 -37.98
N TYR A 23 9.71 -13.36 -36.94
CA TYR A 23 11.16 -13.54 -37.06
C TYR A 23 11.55 -14.98 -36.70
N PRO A 24 12.48 -15.59 -37.44
CA PRO A 24 13.07 -16.88 -37.09
C PRO A 24 14.19 -16.70 -36.06
N PHE A 25 14.29 -17.67 -35.15
CA PHE A 25 15.45 -17.86 -34.27
C PHE A 25 16.57 -18.53 -35.07
N SER A 26 17.74 -17.89 -35.16
CA SER A 26 18.98 -18.50 -35.61
C SER A 26 20.11 -18.28 -34.60
N SER A 27 21.06 -19.18 -34.66
CA SER A 27 22.10 -19.59 -33.72
C SER A 27 23.11 -18.51 -33.31
N PHE A 28 23.61 -18.64 -32.09
CA PHE A 28 24.74 -17.88 -31.54
C PHE A 28 26.06 -18.35 -32.15
N GLY A 29 26.70 -17.48 -32.93
CA GLY A 29 28.11 -17.56 -33.29
C GLY A 29 28.89 -16.48 -32.54
N SER A 30 29.92 -16.88 -31.80
CA SER A 30 30.80 -16.03 -31.00
C SER A 30 31.90 -15.39 -31.86
N ALA A 31 31.83 -14.07 -32.04
CA ALA A 31 32.96 -13.27 -32.51
C ALA A 31 32.96 -11.91 -31.77
N SER A 32 33.97 -11.72 -30.93
CA SER A 32 34.19 -10.52 -30.12
C SER A 32 34.87 -9.45 -30.98
N ARG A 33 34.10 -8.47 -31.46
CA ARG A 33 34.60 -7.18 -31.95
C ARG A 33 34.03 -6.08 -31.07
N CYS A 34 34.87 -5.49 -30.21
CA CYS A 34 34.55 -4.27 -29.47
C CYS A 34 34.54 -3.07 -30.42
N ALA A 35 33.47 -2.91 -31.20
CA ALA A 35 33.15 -1.63 -31.82
C ALA A 35 32.52 -0.73 -30.75
N THR A 36 33.11 0.44 -30.51
CA THR A 36 32.49 1.54 -29.75
C THR A 36 31.28 2.06 -30.52
N THR A 37 30.18 1.32 -30.45
CA THR A 37 28.91 1.71 -31.06
C THR A 37 28.43 2.96 -30.35
N GLY A 38 28.43 4.09 -31.06
CA GLY A 38 27.84 5.34 -30.58
C GLY A 38 26.39 5.07 -30.18
N HIS A 39 26.13 4.97 -28.88
CA HIS A 39 24.78 4.75 -28.37
C HIS A 39 23.94 5.99 -28.66
N GLN A 40 23.16 5.93 -29.73
CA GLN A 40 22.16 6.93 -30.06
C GLN A 40 21.28 7.18 -28.83
N LYS A 41 21.30 8.42 -28.31
CA LYS A 41 20.47 8.82 -27.17
C LYS A 41 19.01 8.71 -27.55
N LEU A 42 18.22 8.02 -26.74
CA LEU A 42 16.78 7.85 -26.96
C LEU A 42 16.03 9.14 -26.57
N SER A 43 14.98 9.49 -27.32
CA SER A 43 14.07 10.57 -26.95
C SER A 43 13.20 10.20 -25.74
N VAL A 44 12.59 11.20 -25.09
CA VAL A 44 11.67 10.99 -23.96
C VAL A 44 10.48 10.11 -24.38
N GLU A 45 9.93 10.33 -25.56
CA GLU A 45 8.80 9.57 -26.12
C GLU A 45 9.19 8.11 -26.35
N GLN A 46 10.41 7.85 -26.87
CA GLN A 46 10.92 6.49 -27.05
C GLN A 46 11.08 5.77 -25.71
N LEU A 47 11.59 6.47 -24.69
CA LEU A 47 11.69 5.93 -23.33
C LEU A 47 10.33 5.67 -22.70
N GLN A 48 9.35 6.55 -22.88
CA GLN A 48 7.97 6.35 -22.40
C GLN A 48 7.29 5.14 -23.07
N ARG A 49 7.41 4.99 -24.40
CA ARG A 49 6.91 3.80 -25.12
C ARG A 49 7.58 2.52 -24.59
N ARG A 50 8.87 2.58 -24.29
CA ARG A 50 9.61 1.45 -23.70
C ARG A 50 9.13 1.15 -22.28
N PHE A 51 8.89 2.17 -21.46
CA PHE A 51 8.34 2.03 -20.11
C PHE A 51 6.97 1.35 -20.14
N ILE A 52 6.05 1.79 -21.01
CA ILE A 52 4.72 1.19 -21.17
C ILE A 52 4.83 -0.30 -21.55
N ARG A 53 5.66 -0.63 -22.55
CA ARG A 53 5.89 -2.03 -22.97
C ARG A 53 6.44 -2.88 -21.83
N LEU A 54 7.45 -2.39 -21.12
CA LEU A 54 8.04 -3.10 -19.98
C LEU A 54 7.03 -3.25 -18.84
N LYS A 55 6.19 -2.26 -18.57
CA LYS A 55 5.16 -2.34 -17.53
C LYS A 55 4.09 -3.36 -17.90
N GLY A 56 3.70 -3.41 -19.17
CA GLY A 56 2.82 -4.44 -19.71
C GLY A 56 3.43 -5.84 -19.63
N PHE A 57 4.75 -5.97 -19.89
CA PHE A 57 5.46 -7.22 -19.69
C PHE A 57 5.52 -7.64 -18.22
N LEU A 58 5.90 -6.72 -17.32
CA LEU A 58 5.93 -6.97 -15.88
C LEU A 58 4.57 -7.46 -15.37
N GLY A 59 3.46 -6.89 -15.84
CA GLY A 59 2.10 -7.33 -15.51
C GLY A 59 1.75 -8.78 -15.93
N LYS A 60 2.59 -9.45 -16.72
CA LYS A 60 2.44 -10.86 -17.14
C LYS A 60 3.37 -11.82 -16.40
N VAL A 61 4.34 -11.28 -15.66
CA VAL A 61 5.31 -12.05 -14.87
C VAL A 61 4.63 -12.52 -13.58
N ARG A 62 4.48 -13.82 -13.39
CA ARG A 62 3.90 -14.43 -12.20
C ARG A 62 5.00 -14.86 -11.25
N TRP A 63 4.86 -14.51 -9.98
CA TRP A 63 5.74 -14.98 -8.93
C TRP A 63 5.67 -16.51 -8.79
N PRO A 64 6.76 -17.16 -8.33
CA PRO A 64 6.73 -18.57 -7.99
C PRO A 64 5.69 -18.86 -6.91
N VAL A 65 5.33 -20.15 -6.76
CA VAL A 65 4.46 -20.58 -5.68
C VAL A 65 5.18 -20.35 -4.36
N ILE A 66 4.54 -19.62 -3.45
CA ILE A 66 5.06 -19.44 -2.10
C ILE A 66 4.78 -20.71 -1.28
N THR A 67 5.84 -21.30 -0.76
CA THR A 67 5.79 -22.46 0.13
C THR A 67 6.23 -22.11 1.55
N ASN A 68 6.81 -20.93 1.74
CA ASN A 68 7.29 -20.44 3.02
C ASN A 68 7.04 -18.92 3.12
N PHE A 69 7.04 -18.40 4.34
CA PHE A 69 7.11 -16.97 4.63
C PHE A 69 8.02 -16.71 5.83
N GLN A 70 8.50 -15.47 5.97
CA GLN A 70 9.31 -15.06 7.12
C GLN A 70 8.46 -14.20 8.07
N ALA A 71 8.61 -14.41 9.37
CA ALA A 71 8.01 -13.58 10.41
C ALA A 71 8.91 -13.59 11.65
N PHE A 72 9.15 -12.42 12.27
CA PHE A 72 10.01 -12.29 13.46
C PHE A 72 11.41 -12.93 13.31
N GLY A 73 11.97 -12.89 12.10
CA GLY A 73 13.26 -13.49 11.78
C GLY A 73 13.22 -15.00 11.50
N GLU A 74 12.10 -15.67 11.73
CA GLU A 74 11.94 -17.11 11.54
C GLU A 74 11.25 -17.45 10.20
N GLN A 75 11.57 -18.62 9.64
CA GLN A 75 10.96 -19.13 8.41
C GLN A 75 9.87 -20.16 8.75
N HIS A 76 8.66 -19.95 8.22
CA HIS A 76 7.51 -20.83 8.42
C HIS A 76 7.04 -21.47 7.12
N GLN A 77 6.75 -22.78 7.15
CA GLN A 77 6.21 -23.53 6.01
C GLN A 77 4.71 -23.28 5.84
N LEU A 78 4.24 -23.25 4.59
CA LEU A 78 2.83 -23.16 4.22
C LEU A 78 2.31 -24.52 3.70
N PRO A 79 1.08 -24.92 4.08
CA PRO A 79 0.18 -24.22 4.99
C PRO A 79 0.63 -24.35 6.46
N LEU A 80 0.56 -23.25 7.21
CA LEU A 80 0.70 -23.29 8.66
C LEU A 80 -0.68 -23.57 9.24
N LEU A 81 -0.95 -24.85 9.50
CA LEU A 81 -2.22 -25.30 10.04
C LEU A 81 -2.32 -24.99 11.54
N ALA A 82 -3.55 -24.82 12.03
CA ALA A 82 -3.81 -24.76 13.46
C ALA A 82 -3.25 -26.04 14.10
N ARG A 83 -2.14 -25.94 14.83
CA ARG A 83 -1.78 -26.98 15.77
C ARG A 83 -2.77 -26.85 16.91
N PHE A 84 -3.77 -27.72 16.93
CA PHE A 84 -4.60 -27.89 18.12
C PHE A 84 -3.68 -28.45 19.21
N SER A 85 -2.99 -27.57 19.91
CA SER A 85 -2.51 -27.86 21.26
C SER A 85 -3.65 -27.47 22.18
N PRO A 86 -4.57 -28.39 22.54
CA PRO A 86 -5.61 -28.12 23.51
C PRO A 86 -4.92 -27.80 24.85
N GLY A 87 -4.73 -26.51 25.14
CA GLY A 87 -4.19 -26.10 26.44
C GLY A 87 -3.51 -24.73 26.53
N VAL A 88 -3.04 -24.12 25.44
CA VAL A 88 -2.24 -22.87 25.57
C VAL A 88 -2.59 -21.83 24.50
N LEU A 89 -3.85 -21.39 24.45
CA LEU A 89 -4.11 -20.05 23.91
C LEU A 89 -3.90 -19.08 25.07
N LYS A 90 -2.74 -18.40 25.08
CA LYS A 90 -2.48 -17.28 26.00
C LYS A 90 -3.60 -16.26 25.81
N GLU A 91 -4.29 -15.89 26.89
CA GLU A 91 -5.26 -14.80 26.82
C GLU A 91 -4.51 -13.51 26.44
N PRO A 92 -4.95 -12.80 25.37
CA PRO A 92 -4.26 -11.58 24.96
C PRO A 92 -4.43 -10.52 26.05
N THR A 93 -3.36 -9.78 26.32
CA THR A 93 -3.43 -8.56 27.12
C THR A 93 -4.37 -7.53 26.46
N LEU A 94 -4.82 -6.53 27.23
CA LEU A 94 -5.69 -5.48 26.70
C LEU A 94 -5.03 -4.73 25.53
N ASP A 95 -3.72 -4.46 25.62
CA ASP A 95 -2.97 -3.78 24.55
C ASP A 95 -2.79 -4.67 23.31
N GLU A 96 -2.46 -5.96 23.49
CA GLU A 96 -2.41 -6.92 22.38
C GLU A 96 -3.78 -6.99 21.67
N LEU A 97 -4.87 -7.08 22.43
CA LEU A 97 -6.23 -7.12 21.87
C LEU A 97 -6.59 -5.80 21.16
N ALA A 98 -6.20 -4.65 21.70
CA ALA A 98 -6.43 -3.35 21.10
C ALA A 98 -5.66 -3.20 19.78
N TYR A 99 -4.37 -3.57 19.76
CA TYR A 99 -3.55 -3.62 18.54
C TYR A 99 -4.18 -4.52 17.48
N MET A 100 -4.54 -5.76 17.85
CA MET A 100 -5.16 -6.70 16.91
C MET A 100 -6.51 -6.18 16.40
N SER A 101 -7.30 -5.52 17.23
CA SER A 101 -8.58 -4.93 16.81
C SER A 101 -8.37 -3.77 15.84
N GLY A 102 -7.39 -2.89 16.08
CA GLY A 102 -7.03 -1.81 15.14
C GLY A 102 -6.53 -2.36 13.80
N PHE A 103 -5.67 -3.37 13.83
CA PHE A 103 -5.18 -4.02 12.62
C PHE A 103 -6.31 -4.71 11.85
N PHE A 104 -7.20 -5.41 12.55
CA PHE A 104 -8.36 -6.06 11.94
C PHE A 104 -9.37 -5.05 11.38
N ASP A 105 -9.51 -3.88 12.01
CA ASP A 105 -10.35 -2.81 11.49
C ASP A 105 -9.85 -2.20 10.19
N GLY A 106 -8.54 -2.20 9.95
CA GLY A 106 -7.98 -1.85 8.64
C GLY A 106 -8.11 -3.00 7.64
N ASP A 107 -7.33 -4.07 7.84
CA ASP A 107 -7.13 -5.12 6.82
C ASP A 107 -7.98 -6.40 7.03
N GLY A 108 -8.68 -6.49 8.15
CA GLY A 108 -9.52 -7.64 8.48
C GLY A 108 -10.77 -7.74 7.64
N CYS A 109 -11.31 -8.95 7.55
CA CYS A 109 -12.59 -9.18 6.91
C CYS A 109 -13.41 -10.19 7.72
N VAL A 110 -14.67 -9.80 7.94
CA VAL A 110 -15.72 -10.70 8.40
C VAL A 110 -16.55 -11.09 7.17
N SER A 111 -16.59 -12.38 6.87
CA SER A 111 -17.33 -12.92 5.73
C SER A 111 -18.38 -13.92 6.20
N PRO A 112 -19.65 -13.75 5.81
CA PRO A 112 -20.64 -14.79 6.01
C PRO A 112 -20.31 -15.98 5.11
N THR A 113 -20.37 -17.19 5.66
CA THR A 113 -20.29 -18.43 4.86
C THR A 113 -21.62 -19.14 4.99
N THR A 114 -22.58 -18.85 4.12
CA THR A 114 -23.96 -19.34 4.22
C THR A 114 -24.08 -20.86 4.04
N HIS A 115 -23.17 -21.46 3.27
CA HIS A 115 -23.14 -22.91 3.04
C HIS A 115 -22.53 -23.71 4.21
N LEU A 116 -21.78 -23.05 5.11
CA LEU A 116 -21.15 -23.67 6.27
C LEU A 116 -21.82 -23.17 7.55
N SER A 117 -21.90 -23.99 8.60
CA SER A 117 -22.57 -23.63 9.88
C SER A 117 -21.92 -22.47 10.66
N GLY A 118 -21.02 -21.69 10.05
CA GLY A 118 -20.24 -20.65 10.70
C GLY A 118 -20.08 -19.36 9.87
N CYS A 119 -19.33 -18.44 10.45
CA CYS A 119 -18.76 -17.26 9.82
C CYS A 119 -17.25 -17.50 9.59
N GLN A 120 -16.66 -16.68 8.72
CA GLN A 120 -15.21 -16.67 8.49
C GLN A 120 -14.64 -15.32 8.90
N LEU A 121 -13.57 -15.35 9.70
CA LEU A 121 -12.67 -14.21 9.87
C LEU A 121 -11.42 -14.47 9.04
N PHE A 122 -10.91 -13.45 8.35
CA PHE A 122 -9.62 -13.57 7.69
C PHE A 122 -8.86 -12.25 7.62
N LEU A 123 -7.55 -12.37 7.50
CA LEU A 123 -6.60 -11.28 7.24
C LEU A 123 -5.70 -11.70 6.10
N ALA A 124 -5.38 -10.78 5.19
CA ALA A 124 -4.47 -11.04 4.09
C ALA A 124 -3.33 -10.02 4.11
N GLN A 125 -2.10 -10.49 4.00
CA GLN A 125 -0.90 -9.65 3.97
C GLN A 125 0.04 -10.08 2.85
N SER A 126 0.93 -9.18 2.45
CA SER A 126 2.09 -9.53 1.63
C SER A 126 2.91 -10.63 2.34
N SER A 127 3.48 -11.56 1.59
CA SER A 127 4.35 -12.63 2.12
C SER A 127 5.53 -12.12 2.97
N ASP A 128 5.92 -10.88 2.75
CA ASP A 128 7.04 -10.21 3.42
C ASP A 128 6.62 -9.56 4.76
N HIS A 129 5.35 -9.64 5.15
CA HIS A 129 4.77 -9.02 6.35
C HIS A 129 3.89 -10.03 7.11
N GLY A 130 4.43 -11.22 7.36
CA GLY A 130 3.72 -12.33 7.99
C GLY A 130 3.55 -12.20 9.51
N GLU A 131 4.22 -11.24 10.14
CA GLU A 131 4.28 -11.07 11.60
C GLU A 131 2.91 -10.88 12.22
N ALA A 132 2.09 -9.98 11.66
CA ALA A 132 0.73 -9.77 12.13
C ALA A 132 -0.10 -11.04 11.98
N LEU A 133 0.00 -11.76 10.86
CA LEU A 133 -0.75 -13.01 10.67
C LEU A 133 -0.36 -14.08 11.68
N LEU A 134 0.93 -14.16 12.03
CA LEU A 134 1.43 -15.09 13.03
C LEU A 134 0.93 -14.74 14.44
N LEU A 135 0.85 -13.44 14.78
CA LEU A 135 0.23 -13.00 16.03
C LEU A 135 -1.24 -13.45 16.12
N PHE A 136 -2.02 -13.25 15.05
CA PHE A 136 -3.41 -13.75 15.00
C PHE A 136 -3.50 -15.27 15.08
N HIS A 137 -2.56 -15.98 14.46
CA HIS A 137 -2.48 -17.43 14.56
C HIS A 137 -2.19 -17.91 16.00
N GLN A 138 -1.27 -17.25 16.71
CA GLN A 138 -0.90 -17.60 18.07
C GLN A 138 -2.02 -17.32 19.08
N VAL A 139 -2.73 -16.19 18.94
CA VAL A 139 -3.77 -15.78 19.89
C VAL A 139 -5.12 -16.45 19.62
N PHE A 140 -5.50 -16.60 18.34
CA PHE A 140 -6.84 -17.08 17.98
C PHE A 140 -6.84 -18.46 17.29
N GLY A 141 -5.67 -19.05 17.02
CA GLY A 141 -5.54 -20.27 16.24
C GLY A 141 -5.79 -20.03 14.75
N GLY A 142 -6.44 -20.98 14.07
CA GLY A 142 -6.70 -20.89 12.62
C GLY A 142 -5.49 -21.25 11.77
N SER A 143 -5.59 -21.04 10.46
CA SER A 143 -4.55 -21.43 9.50
C SER A 143 -4.01 -20.24 8.72
N ILE A 144 -2.72 -20.28 8.40
CA ILE A 144 -2.09 -19.37 7.44
C ILE A 144 -1.80 -20.14 6.16
N MET A 145 -2.33 -19.66 5.05
CA MET A 145 -2.21 -20.30 3.74
C MET A 145 -1.76 -19.30 2.67
N ALA A 146 -1.16 -19.81 1.60
CA ALA A 146 -1.01 -19.05 0.38
C ALA A 146 -2.39 -18.70 -0.20
N SER A 147 -2.63 -17.42 -0.51
CA SER A 147 -3.94 -16.92 -0.96
C SER A 147 -3.91 -16.52 -2.44
N ARG A 148 -3.00 -15.61 -2.79
CA ARG A 148 -2.86 -15.12 -4.16
C ARG A 148 -1.40 -15.16 -4.58
N ARG A 149 -1.14 -15.73 -5.75
CA ARG A 149 0.18 -15.63 -6.39
C ARG A 149 0.43 -14.17 -6.80
N GLY A 150 1.62 -13.68 -6.51
CA GLY A 150 2.03 -12.35 -6.94
C GLY A 150 2.06 -12.23 -8.47
N ILE A 151 1.83 -11.02 -8.99
CA ILE A 151 1.95 -10.70 -10.41
C ILE A 151 2.66 -9.36 -10.58
N GLY A 152 3.73 -9.36 -11.36
CA GLY A 152 4.55 -8.18 -11.62
C GLY A 152 5.07 -7.57 -10.32
N SER A 153 4.73 -6.30 -10.07
CA SER A 153 5.10 -5.60 -8.84
C SER A 153 4.23 -5.93 -7.63
N GLN A 154 3.13 -6.68 -7.81
CA GLN A 154 2.29 -7.15 -6.71
C GLN A 154 2.92 -8.42 -6.13
N ARG A 155 3.32 -8.35 -4.87
CA ARG A 155 3.92 -9.47 -4.13
C ARG A 155 2.88 -10.58 -3.89
N PRO A 156 3.33 -11.83 -3.66
CA PRO A 156 2.46 -12.89 -3.18
C PRO A 156 1.74 -12.49 -1.88
N VAL A 157 0.53 -13.02 -1.70
CA VAL A 157 -0.30 -12.75 -0.52
C VAL A 157 -0.52 -14.05 0.22
N ILE A 158 -0.25 -14.02 1.51
CA ILE A 158 -0.64 -15.05 2.49
C ILE A 158 -1.87 -14.58 3.25
N ARG A 159 -2.64 -15.54 3.78
CA ARG A 159 -3.90 -15.26 4.48
C ARG A 159 -4.00 -16.10 5.73
N TRP A 160 -4.25 -15.43 6.86
CA TRP A 160 -4.76 -16.07 8.05
C TRP A 160 -6.28 -16.21 7.95
N SER A 161 -6.84 -17.37 8.28
CA SER A 161 -8.30 -17.62 8.28
C SER A 161 -8.75 -18.42 9.50
N LEU A 162 -9.95 -18.09 9.97
CA LEU A 162 -10.60 -18.75 11.10
C LEU A 162 -12.06 -19.04 10.77
N TYR A 163 -12.55 -20.20 11.21
CA TYR A 163 -13.90 -20.70 10.93
C TYR A 163 -14.59 -21.23 12.19
N GLY A 164 -15.90 -21.43 12.11
CA GLY A 164 -16.68 -22.17 13.11
C GLY A 164 -16.62 -21.55 14.52
N GLN A 165 -16.52 -22.40 15.56
CA GLN A 165 -16.53 -21.93 16.95
C GLN A 165 -15.33 -21.04 17.29
N ALA A 166 -14.16 -21.30 16.70
CA ALA A 166 -12.99 -20.47 16.92
C ALA A 166 -13.22 -19.05 16.38
N ALA A 167 -13.81 -18.93 15.17
CA ALA A 167 -14.18 -17.64 14.59
C ALA A 167 -15.16 -16.87 15.48
N ARG A 168 -16.18 -17.54 16.05
CA ARG A 168 -17.12 -16.93 16.99
C ARG A 168 -16.42 -16.38 18.24
N LYS A 169 -15.52 -17.17 18.85
CA LYS A 169 -14.75 -16.76 20.04
C LYS A 169 -13.84 -15.57 19.74
N ALA A 170 -13.09 -15.62 18.64
CA ALA A 170 -12.23 -14.51 18.22
C ALA A 170 -13.04 -13.26 17.90
N ALA A 171 -14.19 -13.39 17.23
CA ALA A 171 -15.07 -12.27 16.95
C ALA A 171 -15.61 -11.63 18.24
N ALA A 172 -15.99 -12.43 19.24
CA ALA A 172 -16.42 -11.93 20.53
C ALA A 172 -15.33 -11.10 21.20
N LEU A 173 -14.08 -11.58 21.21
CA LEU A 173 -12.93 -10.86 21.79
C LEU A 173 -12.62 -9.57 21.01
N LEU A 174 -12.42 -9.66 19.69
CA LEU A 174 -12.10 -8.50 18.85
C LEU A 174 -13.19 -7.42 18.89
N SER A 175 -14.46 -7.80 19.03
CA SER A 175 -15.56 -6.84 19.10
C SER A 175 -15.48 -5.89 20.30
N LYS A 176 -14.76 -6.28 21.37
CA LYS A 176 -14.58 -5.45 22.58
C LYS A 176 -13.74 -4.20 22.32
N ALA A 177 -12.75 -4.28 21.41
CA ALA A 177 -11.83 -3.17 21.12
C ALA A 177 -11.86 -2.69 19.66
N SER A 178 -12.60 -3.37 18.77
CA SER A 178 -12.86 -2.90 17.40
C SER A 178 -13.83 -1.72 17.40
N TYR A 179 -13.68 -0.82 16.43
CA TYR A 179 -14.56 0.31 16.13
C TYR A 179 -15.28 0.12 14.80
N VAL A 180 -14.52 -0.02 13.70
CA VAL A 180 -15.05 -0.07 12.33
C VAL A 180 -15.84 -1.35 12.10
N LYS A 181 -15.32 -2.48 12.60
CA LYS A 181 -15.92 -3.79 12.35
C LYS A 181 -16.69 -4.35 13.55
N ARG A 182 -16.92 -3.55 14.60
CA ARG A 182 -17.57 -3.99 15.85
C ARG A 182 -18.90 -4.69 15.61
N ALA A 183 -19.80 -4.05 14.85
CA ALA A 183 -21.12 -4.61 14.57
C ALA A 183 -21.03 -5.92 13.75
N GLN A 184 -20.15 -5.99 12.74
CA GLN A 184 -19.93 -7.23 11.99
C GLN A 184 -19.37 -8.35 12.88
N LEU A 185 -18.46 -8.02 13.80
CA LEU A 185 -17.87 -8.97 14.74
C LEU A 185 -18.88 -9.45 15.78
N GLN A 186 -19.77 -8.58 16.28
CA GLN A 186 -20.86 -8.97 17.17
C GLN A 186 -21.83 -9.96 16.49
N ILE A 187 -22.21 -9.69 15.22
CA ILE A 187 -23.00 -10.63 14.42
C ILE A 187 -22.25 -11.96 14.24
N ALA A 188 -20.95 -11.91 13.96
CA ALA A 188 -20.14 -13.11 13.81
C ALA A 188 -19.96 -13.89 15.11
N ALA A 189 -19.90 -13.23 16.27
CA ALA A 189 -19.83 -13.87 17.58
C ALA A 189 -21.10 -14.67 17.89
N GLY A 190 -22.27 -14.10 17.57
CA GLY A 190 -23.58 -14.72 17.71
C GLY A 190 -24.06 -15.49 16.47
N TRP A 191 -23.15 -15.96 15.60
CA TRP A 191 -23.56 -16.53 14.31
C TRP A 191 -24.48 -17.76 14.46
N PRO A 192 -25.70 -17.72 13.89
CA PRO A 192 -26.73 -18.72 14.16
C PRO A 192 -26.50 -20.04 13.41
N SER A 193 -27.09 -21.12 13.93
CA SER A 193 -27.10 -22.43 13.28
C SER A 193 -28.14 -22.51 12.14
N CYS A 194 -29.27 -21.80 12.26
CA CYS A 194 -30.36 -21.80 11.29
C CYS A 194 -29.94 -21.15 9.95
N LYS A 195 -30.23 -21.80 8.81
CA LYS A 195 -29.90 -21.28 7.48
C LYS A 195 -30.59 -19.96 7.16
N ILE A 196 -31.90 -19.86 7.42
CA ILE A 196 -32.71 -18.66 7.11
C ILE A 196 -32.18 -17.45 7.89
N GLU A 197 -31.83 -17.62 9.16
CA GLU A 197 -31.24 -16.55 9.98
C GLU A 197 -29.85 -16.13 9.48
N ARG A 198 -29.00 -17.09 9.07
CA ARG A 198 -27.68 -16.80 8.47
C ARG A 198 -27.81 -15.95 7.21
N GLU A 199 -28.79 -16.23 6.36
CA GLU A 199 -29.05 -15.44 5.15
C GLU A 199 -29.46 -14.01 5.47
N LYS A 200 -30.37 -13.83 6.45
CA LYS A 200 -30.76 -12.49 6.96
C LYS A 200 -29.55 -11.72 7.50
N LEU A 201 -28.74 -12.34 8.36
CA LEU A 201 -27.56 -11.70 8.93
C LEU A 201 -26.47 -11.41 7.90
N ALA A 202 -26.32 -12.25 6.86
CA ALA A 202 -25.40 -12.00 5.75
C ALA A 202 -25.77 -10.72 4.97
N ILE A 203 -27.07 -10.48 4.77
CA ILE A 203 -27.57 -9.23 4.18
C ILE A 203 -27.26 -8.05 5.09
N THR A 204 -27.55 -8.16 6.39
CA THR A 204 -27.24 -7.13 7.39
C THR A 204 -25.75 -6.78 7.40
N MET A 205 -24.87 -7.78 7.47
CA MET A 205 -23.41 -7.57 7.41
C MET A 205 -22.96 -6.87 6.13
N SER A 206 -23.59 -7.18 4.99
CA SER A 206 -23.29 -6.53 3.71
C SER A 206 -23.78 -5.08 3.67
N ALA A 207 -24.87 -4.75 4.36
CA ALA A 207 -25.30 -3.37 4.57
C ALA A 207 -24.31 -2.60 5.44
N LEU A 208 -23.84 -3.18 6.55
CA LEU A 208 -22.86 -2.56 7.46
C LEU A 208 -21.53 -2.19 6.78
N LYS A 209 -21.11 -2.91 5.73
CA LYS A 209 -19.90 -2.55 4.94
C LYS A 209 -20.07 -1.29 4.09
N ARG A 210 -21.30 -0.82 3.88
CA ARG A 210 -21.62 0.32 3.02
C ARG A 210 -21.89 1.60 3.82
N SER A 211 -22.40 1.47 5.04
CA SER A 211 -22.71 2.59 5.93
C SER A 211 -21.52 2.96 6.82
N SER A 212 -21.32 4.26 7.03
CA SER A 212 -20.52 4.74 8.16
C SER A 212 -21.42 4.77 9.38
N HIS A 213 -21.03 4.08 10.45
CA HIS A 213 -21.74 4.16 11.71
C HIS A 213 -21.06 5.18 12.61
N PRO A 214 -21.83 6.00 13.36
CA PRO A 214 -21.26 6.80 14.42
C PRO A 214 -20.59 5.85 15.42
N LEU A 215 -19.36 6.20 15.80
CA LEU A 215 -18.60 5.44 16.76
C LEU A 215 -18.90 6.01 18.14
N HIS A 216 -19.39 5.15 19.04
CA HIS A 216 -19.60 5.51 20.43
C HIS A 216 -18.52 4.82 21.28
N GLY A 217 -17.74 5.62 22.01
CA GLY A 217 -16.78 5.14 23.01
C GLY A 217 -15.51 5.99 23.12
N THR A 218 -15.15 6.34 24.35
CA THR A 218 -13.96 7.13 24.73
C THR A 218 -12.69 6.30 24.93
N GLY A 219 -12.59 5.13 24.28
CA GLY A 219 -11.58 4.09 24.61
C GLY A 219 -10.44 3.91 23.63
N CYS A 220 -10.11 4.89 22.79
CA CYS A 220 -9.03 4.72 21.81
C CYS A 220 -7.69 4.69 22.56
N SER A 221 -6.74 3.88 22.09
CA SER A 221 -5.44 3.71 22.73
C SER A 221 -4.31 3.72 21.71
N TRP A 222 -3.09 3.96 22.17
CA TRP A 222 -1.90 3.89 21.32
C TRP A 222 -1.71 2.51 20.66
N ALA A 223 -2.05 1.43 21.36
CA ALA A 223 -1.99 0.08 20.81
C ALA A 223 -2.97 -0.09 19.64
N TYR A 224 -4.21 0.37 19.79
CA TYR A 224 -5.19 0.39 18.71
C TYR A 224 -4.71 1.21 17.51
N VAL A 225 -4.22 2.43 17.76
CA VAL A 225 -3.70 3.33 16.71
C VAL A 225 -2.52 2.69 15.97
N ALA A 226 -1.60 2.02 16.69
CA ALA A 226 -0.47 1.31 16.10
C ALA A 226 -0.94 0.18 15.18
N GLY A 227 -1.88 -0.65 15.63
CA GLY A 227 -2.45 -1.73 14.82
C GLY A 227 -3.18 -1.20 13.58
N PHE A 228 -3.99 -0.16 13.75
CA PHE A 228 -4.71 0.47 12.64
C PHE A 228 -3.75 1.11 11.62
N PHE A 229 -2.69 1.76 12.09
CA PHE A 229 -1.65 2.32 11.22
C PHE A 229 -0.84 1.23 10.50
N ASP A 230 -0.59 0.10 11.16
CA ASP A 230 0.06 -1.06 10.55
C ASP A 230 -0.77 -1.72 9.45
N ALA A 231 -2.09 -1.55 9.45
CA ALA A 231 -2.94 -1.91 8.32
C ALA A 231 -3.00 -0.77 7.27
N ASP A 232 -3.62 0.35 7.63
CA ASP A 232 -4.07 1.40 6.69
C ASP A 232 -3.22 2.70 6.70
N GLY A 233 -2.20 2.75 7.54
CA GLY A 233 -1.30 3.90 7.67
C GLY A 233 -0.24 3.97 6.57
N HIS A 234 0.32 5.16 6.36
CA HIS A 234 1.55 5.33 5.61
C HIS A 234 2.40 6.49 6.12
N MET A 235 3.71 6.35 5.93
CA MET A 235 4.72 7.34 6.30
C MET A 235 5.40 7.90 5.05
N VAL A 236 5.67 9.20 5.04
CA VAL A 236 6.31 9.89 3.93
C VAL A 236 7.43 10.78 4.46
N ILE A 237 8.61 10.66 3.86
CA ILE A 237 9.68 11.66 3.96
C ILE A 237 9.59 12.54 2.71
N SER A 238 9.59 13.86 2.86
CA SER A 238 9.43 14.81 1.75
C SER A 238 10.61 14.80 0.79
N ALA A 239 10.40 15.22 -0.46
CA ALA A 239 11.43 15.18 -1.51
C ALA A 239 12.37 16.39 -1.45
N ASP A 240 11.90 17.47 -0.85
CA ASP A 240 12.56 18.77 -0.74
C ASP A 240 13.32 18.97 0.58
N GLY A 241 13.14 18.08 1.57
CA GLY A 241 13.84 18.10 2.84
C GLY A 241 13.42 16.97 3.80
N SER A 242 13.82 17.07 5.07
CA SER A 242 13.52 16.09 6.12
C SER A 242 12.10 16.22 6.70
N GLY A 243 11.16 16.76 5.92
CA GLY A 243 9.75 16.85 6.29
C GLY A 243 9.17 15.45 6.40
N ILE A 244 8.60 15.10 7.57
CA ILE A 244 7.94 13.82 7.79
C ILE A 244 6.44 14.06 7.85
N ARG A 245 5.68 13.12 7.29
CA ARG A 245 4.22 13.09 7.35
C ARG A 245 3.74 11.67 7.65
N LEU A 246 2.78 11.57 8.57
CA LEU A 246 1.99 10.35 8.76
C LEU A 246 0.62 10.55 8.14
N VAL A 247 0.06 9.52 7.53
CA VAL A 247 -1.27 9.60 6.96
C VAL A 247 -2.02 8.30 7.24
N PHE A 248 -3.20 8.45 7.82
CA PHE A 248 -4.20 7.39 7.96
C PHE A 248 -5.19 7.54 6.81
N SER A 249 -5.63 6.43 6.22
CA SER A 249 -6.56 6.45 5.08
C SER A 249 -7.68 5.45 5.32
N GLN A 250 -8.93 5.87 5.20
CA GLN A 250 -10.07 4.97 5.43
C GLN A 250 -11.31 5.44 4.67
N LYS A 251 -12.14 4.49 4.23
CA LYS A 251 -13.42 4.79 3.58
C LYS A 251 -14.41 5.43 4.56
N HIS A 252 -14.41 4.95 5.80
CA HIS A 252 -15.27 5.46 6.87
C HIS A 252 -14.56 6.58 7.63
N ALA A 253 -15.03 7.82 7.48
CA ALA A 253 -14.43 8.99 8.12
C ALA A 253 -14.49 8.94 9.65
N SER A 254 -15.53 8.29 10.22
CA SER A 254 -15.77 8.29 11.67
C SER A 254 -14.60 7.74 12.48
N ILE A 255 -13.89 6.70 12.01
CA ILE A 255 -12.71 6.20 12.73
C ILE A 255 -11.53 7.17 12.68
N LEU A 256 -11.39 7.93 11.60
CA LEU A 256 -10.34 8.94 11.51
C LEU A 256 -10.63 10.10 12.47
N GLU A 257 -11.90 10.44 12.67
CA GLU A 257 -12.31 11.41 13.69
C GLU A 257 -12.02 10.90 15.09
N THR A 258 -12.35 9.64 15.41
CA THR A 258 -12.00 9.03 16.70
C THR A 258 -10.48 9.03 16.94
N ILE A 259 -9.66 8.73 15.92
CA ILE A 259 -8.20 8.82 16.03
C ILE A 259 -7.75 10.27 16.23
N ARG A 260 -8.35 11.23 15.51
CA ARG A 260 -8.03 12.66 15.67
C ARG A 260 -8.37 13.18 17.06
N GLU A 261 -9.53 12.81 17.61
CA GLU A 261 -9.95 13.16 18.96
C GLU A 261 -9.02 12.56 20.01
N PHE A 262 -8.62 11.30 19.84
CA PHE A 262 -7.62 10.66 20.70
C PHE A 262 -6.28 11.40 20.66
N LEU A 263 -5.76 11.71 19.47
CA LEU A 263 -4.51 12.47 19.34
C LEU A 263 -4.62 13.86 20.01
N ALA A 264 -5.76 14.53 19.89
CA ALA A 264 -6.00 15.81 20.57
C ALA A 264 -6.00 15.67 22.09
N GLN A 265 -6.58 14.59 22.63
CA GLN A 265 -6.57 14.28 24.07
C GLN A 265 -5.16 14.00 24.59
N GLU A 266 -4.30 13.40 23.78
CA GLU A 266 -2.87 13.20 24.05
C GLU A 266 -2.04 14.49 23.90
N GLY A 267 -2.68 15.64 23.66
CA GLY A 267 -2.03 16.94 23.50
C GLY A 267 -1.52 17.24 22.09
N TYR A 268 -1.89 16.42 21.10
CA TYR A 268 -1.50 16.58 19.70
C TYR A 268 -2.65 17.16 18.87
N PHE A 269 -2.77 18.48 18.83
CA PHE A 269 -3.79 19.17 18.02
C PHE A 269 -3.20 19.92 16.82
N ASP A 270 -2.03 20.54 16.99
CA ASP A 270 -1.39 21.32 15.95
C ASP A 270 -0.89 20.44 14.81
N GLY A 271 -1.11 20.86 13.56
CA GLY A 271 -0.60 20.14 12.40
C GLY A 271 -1.31 18.82 12.10
N ILE A 272 -2.48 18.57 12.67
CA ILE A 272 -3.35 17.46 12.23
C ILE A 272 -4.43 18.03 11.31
N GLY A 273 -4.55 17.46 10.11
CA GLY A 273 -5.55 17.89 9.13
C GLY A 273 -6.29 16.71 8.53
N MET A 274 -7.58 16.87 8.28
CA MET A 274 -8.42 15.86 7.64
C MET A 274 -8.80 16.31 6.23
N ASP A 275 -8.76 15.39 5.28
CA ASP A 275 -9.13 15.59 3.88
C ASP A 275 -10.17 14.53 3.48
N HIS A 276 -11.19 14.95 2.74
CA HIS A 276 -12.24 14.08 2.22
C HIS A 276 -12.26 14.14 0.71
N ASN A 277 -12.13 12.97 0.07
CA ASN A 277 -12.47 12.79 -1.32
C ASN A 277 -13.65 11.82 -1.46
N PHE A 278 -14.21 11.73 -2.66
CA PHE A 278 -15.42 10.92 -2.94
C PHE A 278 -15.30 9.43 -2.56
N GLU A 279 -14.09 8.88 -2.46
CA GLU A 279 -13.87 7.45 -2.23
C GLU A 279 -13.24 7.13 -0.86
N MET A 280 -12.59 8.11 -0.24
CA MET A 280 -11.72 7.89 0.91
C MET A 280 -11.52 9.18 1.71
N SER A 281 -11.50 9.04 3.04
CA SER A 281 -11.07 10.09 3.96
C SER A 281 -9.63 9.86 4.38
N ARG A 282 -8.91 10.93 4.71
CA ARG A 282 -7.51 10.89 5.13
C ARG A 282 -7.30 11.78 6.34
N LEU A 283 -6.57 11.27 7.32
CA LEU A 283 -6.06 12.05 8.45
C LEU A 283 -4.54 12.19 8.27
N GLY A 284 -4.07 13.40 8.02
CA GLY A 284 -2.66 13.73 7.88
C GLY A 284 -2.11 14.36 9.16
N VAL A 285 -0.97 13.85 9.63
CA VAL A 285 -0.14 14.49 10.64
C VAL A 285 1.02 15.17 9.91
N TYR A 286 1.07 16.49 10.03
CA TYR A 286 2.02 17.38 9.38
C TYR A 286 3.01 17.92 10.42
N GLY A 287 4.30 17.90 10.06
CA GLY A 287 5.37 18.40 10.91
C GLY A 287 6.23 17.27 11.46
N SER A 288 7.55 17.38 11.24
CA SER A 288 8.46 16.27 11.54
C SER A 288 8.53 15.94 13.02
N LYS A 289 8.62 16.94 13.90
CA LYS A 289 8.71 16.72 15.35
C LYS A 289 7.47 15.97 15.87
N LEU A 290 6.28 16.42 15.47
CA LEU A 290 5.02 15.78 15.85
C LEU A 290 4.92 14.35 15.30
N SER A 291 5.22 14.17 14.01
CA SER A 291 5.20 12.84 13.38
C SER A 291 6.15 11.86 14.07
N CYS A 292 7.35 12.31 14.47
CA CYS A 292 8.29 11.47 15.22
C CYS A 292 7.74 11.07 16.59
N LYS A 293 7.17 12.00 17.37
CA LYS A 293 6.57 11.68 18.67
C LYS A 293 5.45 10.65 18.56
N ILE A 294 4.54 10.83 17.60
CA ILE A 294 3.45 9.88 17.36
C ILE A 294 4.01 8.50 16.94
N LEU A 295 5.07 8.46 16.13
CA LEU A 295 5.74 7.20 15.78
C LEU A 295 6.40 6.52 16.99
N GLU A 296 7.06 7.28 17.86
CA GLU A 296 7.66 6.77 19.10
C GLU A 296 6.60 6.13 20.00
N HIS A 297 5.44 6.78 20.18
CA HIS A 297 4.32 6.22 20.92
C HIS A 297 3.78 4.93 20.27
N MET A 298 3.58 4.90 18.96
CA MET A 298 3.09 3.69 18.29
C MET A 298 4.10 2.53 18.36
N ILE A 299 5.42 2.81 18.27
CA ILE A 299 6.46 1.78 18.46
C ILE A 299 6.42 1.25 19.90
N ALA A 300 6.36 2.14 20.89
CA ALA A 300 6.26 1.78 22.30
C ALA A 300 5.00 0.96 22.60
N ALA A 301 3.90 1.26 21.90
CA ALA A 301 2.62 0.54 22.00
C ALA A 301 2.55 -0.73 21.13
N GLY A 302 3.68 -1.18 20.57
CA GLY A 302 3.76 -2.48 19.92
C GLY A 302 3.51 -2.50 18.41
N MET A 303 3.72 -1.39 17.67
CA MET A 303 3.77 -1.42 16.20
C MET A 303 4.71 -2.55 15.72
N ILE A 304 4.25 -3.36 14.76
CA ILE A 304 4.91 -4.56 14.25
C ILE A 304 5.29 -4.39 12.78
N VAL A 305 4.31 -4.28 11.89
CA VAL A 305 4.48 -4.42 10.43
C VAL A 305 5.33 -3.29 9.86
N LYS A 306 5.10 -2.07 10.31
CA LYS A 306 5.80 -0.87 9.83
C LYS A 306 6.90 -0.40 10.78
N ARG A 307 7.26 -1.17 11.83
CA ARG A 307 8.27 -0.79 12.82
C ARG A 307 9.60 -0.41 12.18
N SER A 308 10.16 -1.29 11.34
CA SER A 308 11.44 -1.03 10.66
C SER A 308 11.40 0.24 9.81
N ALA A 309 10.26 0.50 9.14
CA ALA A 309 10.07 1.71 8.36
C ALA A 309 9.98 2.97 9.25
N ALA A 310 9.33 2.85 10.41
CA ALA A 310 9.23 3.92 11.40
C ALA A 310 10.60 4.28 11.98
N GLU A 311 11.44 3.29 12.30
CA GLU A 311 12.80 3.52 12.79
C GLU A 311 13.68 4.30 11.80
N VAL A 312 13.56 4.01 10.49
CA VAL A 312 14.24 4.79 9.43
C VAL A 312 13.74 6.23 9.41
N VAL A 313 12.44 6.43 9.57
CA VAL A 313 11.83 7.76 9.64
C VAL A 313 12.31 8.54 10.87
N LEU A 314 12.39 7.90 12.04
CA LEU A 314 12.89 8.53 13.28
C LEU A 314 14.36 8.96 13.19
N LYS A 315 15.20 8.21 12.47
CA LYS A 315 16.62 8.55 12.23
C LYS A 315 16.82 9.62 11.15
N THR A 316 15.75 10.12 10.54
CA THR A 316 15.83 11.07 9.44
C THR A 316 16.15 12.48 9.93
N SER A 317 17.11 13.11 9.26
CA SER A 317 17.62 14.46 9.51
C SER A 317 17.85 15.19 8.18
N ASN A 318 18.16 16.50 8.25
CA ASN A 318 18.45 17.30 7.05
C ASN A 318 19.65 16.79 6.25
N SER A 319 20.64 16.16 6.90
CA SER A 319 21.84 15.66 6.23
C SER A 319 21.65 14.28 5.57
N ASN A 320 20.68 13.48 6.02
CA ASN A 320 20.51 12.09 5.56
C ASN A 320 19.17 11.78 4.89
N TYR A 321 18.21 12.71 4.80
CA TYR A 321 16.84 12.41 4.35
C TYR A 321 16.74 11.74 2.98
N LEU A 322 17.65 12.04 2.04
CA LEU A 322 17.68 11.39 0.72
C LEU A 322 18.02 9.90 0.83
N ARG A 323 18.97 9.55 1.70
CA ARG A 323 19.30 8.15 2.02
C ARG A 323 18.14 7.47 2.73
N SER A 324 17.57 8.10 3.76
CA SER A 324 16.42 7.56 4.50
C SER A 324 15.21 7.33 3.59
N ARG A 325 14.98 8.18 2.59
CA ARG A 325 13.94 7.96 1.57
C ARG A 325 14.17 6.70 0.75
N VAL A 326 15.41 6.43 0.34
CA VAL A 326 15.77 5.24 -0.44
C VAL A 326 15.62 3.98 0.42
N GLU A 327 16.02 4.05 1.67
CA GLU A 327 15.89 2.96 2.64
C GLU A 327 14.41 2.67 2.95
N LEU A 328 13.63 3.69 3.31
CA LEU A 328 12.19 3.60 3.51
C LEU A 328 11.48 3.03 2.28
N ALA A 329 11.90 3.45 1.08
CA ALA A 329 11.39 2.95 -0.19
C ALA A 329 11.59 1.45 -0.41
N GLY A 330 12.59 0.84 0.22
CA GLY A 330 12.84 -0.59 0.22
C GLY A 330 12.00 -1.38 1.23
N LEU A 331 11.59 -0.73 2.32
CA LEU A 331 10.78 -1.32 3.40
C LEU A 331 9.28 -1.26 3.11
N VAL A 332 8.82 -0.22 2.41
CA VAL A 332 7.39 -0.06 2.08
C VAL A 332 7.04 -0.71 0.74
N GLY A 333 5.74 -0.90 0.50
CA GLY A 333 5.22 -1.48 -0.73
C GLY A 333 5.68 -0.77 -2.01
N ASN A 334 5.53 -1.46 -3.15
CA ASN A 334 5.96 -0.98 -4.47
C ASN A 334 5.07 0.13 -5.06
N GLN A 335 4.13 0.69 -4.29
CA GLN A 335 3.27 1.78 -4.75
C GLN A 335 4.13 2.99 -5.15
N GLY A 336 3.95 3.46 -6.38
CA GLY A 336 4.70 4.59 -6.93
C GLY A 336 6.21 4.34 -7.14
N ARG A 337 6.73 3.12 -6.97
CA ARG A 337 8.18 2.80 -7.08
C ARG A 337 8.84 3.41 -8.32
N TYR A 338 8.21 3.28 -9.49
CA TYR A 338 8.72 3.82 -10.76
C TYR A 338 8.42 5.31 -11.00
N ARG A 339 7.68 5.95 -10.11
CA ARG A 339 7.45 7.41 -10.15
C ARG A 339 8.37 8.16 -9.18
N ARG A 340 8.92 7.48 -8.17
CA ARG A 340 9.82 8.08 -7.18
C ARG A 340 11.07 8.61 -7.84
N HIS A 341 11.49 9.80 -7.43
CA HIS A 341 12.79 10.34 -7.78
C HIS A 341 13.87 9.71 -6.89
N GLY A 342 14.99 9.33 -7.51
CA GLY A 342 16.23 9.10 -6.77
C GLY A 342 16.84 10.43 -6.32
N GLU A 343 17.99 10.37 -5.66
CA GLU A 343 18.69 11.52 -5.08
C GLU A 343 18.86 12.71 -6.03
N LEU A 344 19.50 12.48 -7.18
CA LEU A 344 19.68 13.51 -8.22
C LEU A 344 18.35 14.03 -8.77
N GLY A 345 17.32 13.18 -8.80
CA GLY A 345 15.97 13.59 -9.24
C GLY A 345 15.31 14.53 -8.23
N CYS A 346 15.47 14.27 -6.93
CA CYS A 346 15.02 15.15 -5.85
C CYS A 346 15.75 16.50 -5.88
N GLN A 347 17.08 16.49 -6.07
CA GLN A 347 17.86 17.72 -6.22
C GLN A 347 17.37 18.57 -7.41
N ARG A 348 17.19 17.96 -8.60
CA ARG A 348 16.61 18.66 -9.76
C ARG A 348 15.21 19.20 -9.48
N ALA A 349 14.34 18.42 -8.83
CA ALA A 349 12.99 18.87 -8.47
C ALA A 349 13.02 20.08 -7.51
N LYS A 350 13.97 20.10 -6.56
CA LYS A 350 14.18 21.25 -5.66
C LYS A 350 14.63 22.49 -6.42
N THR A 351 15.57 22.35 -7.35
CA THR A 351 16.02 23.45 -8.22
C THR A 351 14.88 23.98 -9.08
N LEU A 352 14.08 23.09 -9.68
CA LEU A 352 12.88 23.47 -10.45
C LEU A 352 11.90 24.29 -9.58
N ALA A 353 11.59 23.84 -8.37
CA ALA A 353 10.71 24.54 -7.46
C ALA A 353 11.27 25.90 -7.01
N SER A 354 12.60 26.02 -6.84
CA SER A 354 13.27 27.29 -6.54
C SER A 354 13.17 28.28 -7.69
N LEU A 355 13.44 27.85 -8.93
CA LEU A 355 13.30 28.68 -10.13
C LEU A 355 11.87 29.15 -10.34
N GLN A 356 10.88 28.27 -10.16
CA GLN A 356 9.46 28.64 -10.26
C GLN A 356 9.05 29.70 -9.24
N ARG A 357 9.51 29.59 -7.99
CA ARG A 357 9.26 30.62 -6.95
C ARG A 357 9.93 31.95 -7.32
N LYS A 358 11.16 31.91 -7.84
CA LYS A 358 11.87 33.12 -8.28
C LYS A 358 11.13 33.82 -9.42
N LEU A 359 10.68 33.06 -10.43
CA LEU A 359 9.87 33.59 -11.54
C LEU A 359 8.57 34.22 -11.03
N TRP A 360 7.86 33.52 -10.13
CA TRP A 360 6.63 34.06 -9.53
C TRP A 360 6.89 35.38 -8.79
N TYR A 361 7.97 35.46 -8.01
CA TYR A 361 8.36 36.67 -7.29
C TYR A 361 8.75 37.84 -8.22
N LEU A 362 9.49 37.58 -9.29
CA LEU A 362 9.86 38.62 -10.27
C LEU A 362 8.62 39.14 -11.01
N LYS A 363 7.71 38.24 -11.37
CA LYS A 363 6.44 38.59 -12.01
C LYS A 363 5.57 39.46 -11.10
N SER A 364 5.49 39.16 -9.80
CA SER A 364 4.72 39.99 -8.85
C SER A 364 5.35 41.36 -8.58
N ARG A 365 6.63 41.56 -8.91
CA ARG A 365 7.36 42.83 -8.80
C ARG A 365 7.49 43.60 -10.11
N GLY A 366 6.89 43.13 -11.20
CA GLY A 366 6.95 43.80 -12.51
C GLY A 366 8.35 43.78 -13.16
N ARG A 367 9.26 42.91 -12.73
CA ARG A 367 10.64 42.80 -13.24
C ARG A 367 10.72 41.91 -14.47
N PHE A 368 10.03 42.30 -15.54
CA PHE A 368 9.87 41.46 -16.73
C PHE A 368 11.17 41.19 -17.51
N GLY A 369 12.14 42.10 -17.46
CA GLY A 369 13.44 41.95 -18.14
C GLY A 369 14.29 40.77 -17.64
N GLU A 370 14.03 40.28 -16.42
CA GLU A 370 14.76 39.15 -15.83
C GLU A 370 14.06 37.80 -16.03
N LEU A 371 12.87 37.78 -16.63
CA LEU A 371 12.07 36.55 -16.75
C LEU A 371 12.62 35.63 -17.83
N ALA A 372 12.90 36.15 -19.03
CA ALA A 372 13.32 35.35 -20.19
C ALA A 372 14.47 34.35 -19.90
N PRO A 373 15.62 34.76 -19.32
CA PRO A 373 16.70 33.80 -19.04
C PRO A 373 16.33 32.74 -18.00
N LEU A 374 15.46 33.08 -17.04
CA LEU A 374 14.98 32.13 -16.03
C LEU A 374 13.94 31.16 -16.59
N GLU A 375 13.12 31.61 -17.53
CA GLU A 375 12.17 30.76 -18.26
C GLU A 375 12.89 29.75 -19.14
N ASP A 376 13.92 30.17 -19.87
CA ASP A 376 14.79 29.29 -20.66
C ASP A 376 15.51 28.26 -19.80
N GLN A 377 16.09 28.70 -18.67
CA GLN A 377 16.71 27.81 -17.71
C GLN A 377 15.72 26.79 -17.12
N LEU A 378 14.50 27.25 -16.77
CA LEU A 378 13.44 26.39 -16.26
C LEU A 378 13.02 25.35 -17.31
N LEU A 379 12.88 25.74 -18.58
CA LEU A 379 12.50 24.85 -19.67
C LEU A 379 13.55 23.77 -19.90
N SER A 380 14.83 24.17 -20.01
CA SER A 380 15.96 23.25 -20.16
C SER A 380 16.02 22.24 -19.01
N LEU A 381 15.90 22.70 -17.76
CA LEU A 381 15.92 21.84 -16.58
C LEU A 381 14.71 20.89 -16.52
N LYS A 382 13.52 21.32 -16.98
CA LYS A 382 12.33 20.46 -17.09
C LYS A 382 12.57 19.34 -18.11
N GLN A 383 13.11 19.67 -19.28
CA GLN A 383 13.41 18.68 -20.32
C GLN A 383 14.43 17.65 -19.83
N GLU A 384 15.52 18.11 -19.20
CA GLU A 384 16.52 17.22 -18.62
C GLU A 384 15.90 16.34 -17.52
N HIS A 385 15.12 16.93 -16.60
CA HIS A 385 14.49 16.18 -15.52
C HIS A 385 13.58 15.06 -16.05
N CYS A 386 12.73 15.37 -17.04
CA CYS A 386 11.86 14.39 -17.70
C CYS A 386 12.66 13.26 -18.36
N LEU A 387 13.72 13.60 -19.10
CA LEU A 387 14.59 12.62 -19.75
C LEU A 387 15.25 11.69 -18.73
N ARG A 388 15.91 12.24 -17.71
CA ARG A 388 16.60 11.47 -16.67
C ARG A 388 15.64 10.61 -15.86
N HIS A 389 14.44 11.12 -15.58
CA HIS A 389 13.41 10.34 -14.88
C HIS A 389 12.93 9.15 -15.73
N ALA A 390 12.70 9.36 -17.03
CA ALA A 390 12.30 8.30 -17.93
C ALA A 390 13.40 7.23 -18.08
N GLU A 391 14.67 7.64 -18.22
CA GLU A 391 15.84 6.73 -18.25
C GLU A 391 15.92 5.87 -16.99
N ALA A 392 15.86 6.51 -15.81
CA ALA A 392 15.93 5.84 -14.52
C ALA A 392 14.77 4.86 -14.31
N SER A 393 13.54 5.27 -14.68
CA SER A 393 12.34 4.45 -14.55
C SER A 393 12.40 3.20 -15.42
N VAL A 394 12.85 3.34 -16.68
CA VAL A 394 13.06 2.22 -17.61
C VAL A 394 14.15 1.28 -17.10
N SER A 395 15.27 1.82 -16.61
CA SER A 395 16.38 1.04 -16.08
C SER A 395 15.96 0.23 -14.85
N LEU A 396 15.29 0.87 -13.90
CA LEU A 396 14.78 0.23 -12.68
C LEU A 396 13.77 -0.88 -13.01
N LEU A 397 12.82 -0.60 -13.91
CA LEU A 397 11.82 -1.58 -14.32
C LEU A 397 12.45 -2.82 -14.97
N ARG A 398 13.49 -2.64 -15.78
CA ARG A 398 14.26 -3.76 -16.36
C ARG A 398 14.99 -4.57 -15.31
N ARG A 399 15.61 -3.89 -14.35
CA ARG A 399 16.29 -4.53 -13.23
C ARG A 399 15.31 -5.38 -12.42
N ASP A 400 14.15 -4.82 -12.06
CA ASP A 400 13.12 -5.53 -11.30
C ASP A 400 12.58 -6.74 -12.09
N ILE A 401 12.30 -6.60 -13.40
CA ILE A 401 11.88 -7.73 -14.24
C ILE A 401 12.93 -8.85 -14.23
N ARG A 402 14.21 -8.51 -14.43
CA ARG A 402 15.30 -9.50 -14.42
C ARG A 402 15.44 -10.17 -13.05
N LEU A 403 15.29 -9.40 -11.97
CA LEU A 403 15.34 -9.93 -10.61
C LEU A 403 14.22 -10.94 -10.38
N LEU A 404 12.99 -10.61 -10.76
CA LEU A 404 11.85 -11.53 -10.64
C LEU A 404 12.06 -12.81 -11.44
N LEU A 405 12.51 -12.70 -12.69
CA LEU A 405 12.80 -13.87 -13.53
C LEU A 405 13.91 -14.75 -12.92
N ARG A 406 14.95 -14.14 -12.33
CA ARG A 406 16.00 -14.87 -11.60
C ARG A 406 15.49 -15.57 -10.34
N GLN A 407 14.46 -15.02 -9.70
CA GLN A 407 13.78 -15.61 -8.54
C GLN A 407 12.77 -16.72 -8.93
N GLY A 408 12.78 -17.18 -10.19
CA GLY A 408 11.90 -18.25 -10.66
C GLY A 408 10.50 -17.78 -11.07
N ALA A 409 10.29 -16.47 -11.24
CA ALA A 409 9.05 -15.97 -11.80
C ALA A 409 8.89 -16.40 -13.27
N GLY A 410 7.67 -16.81 -13.65
CA GLY A 410 7.35 -17.27 -15.01
C GLY A 410 6.53 -16.25 -15.80
N VAL A 411 6.65 -16.25 -17.12
CA VAL A 411 5.78 -15.45 -17.99
C VAL A 411 4.57 -16.30 -18.38
N THR A 412 3.37 -15.83 -18.08
CA THR A 412 2.16 -16.54 -18.51
C THR A 412 1.99 -16.34 -20.01
N GLN A 413 2.02 -17.43 -20.79
CA GLN A 413 1.53 -17.36 -22.16
C GLN A 413 0.03 -17.10 -22.07
N VAL A 414 -0.40 -15.93 -22.52
CA VAL A 414 -1.83 -15.65 -22.68
C VAL A 414 -2.27 -16.59 -23.80
N SER A 415 -2.96 -17.68 -23.45
CA SER A 415 -3.58 -18.53 -24.46
C SER A 415 -4.50 -17.65 -25.28
N SER A 416 -4.24 -17.57 -26.59
CA SER A 416 -5.00 -16.74 -27.55
C SER A 416 -6.48 -17.14 -27.66
N ALA A 417 -6.92 -18.17 -26.92
CA ALA A 417 -8.25 -18.78 -27.01
C ALA A 417 -9.40 -17.95 -26.40
N TYR A 418 -9.13 -16.82 -25.73
CA TYR A 418 -10.17 -16.00 -25.06
C TYR A 418 -10.27 -14.56 -25.59
N ILE A 419 -10.09 -14.37 -26.89
CA ILE A 419 -10.58 -13.18 -27.60
C ILE A 419 -11.75 -13.64 -28.48
N LYS A 420 -12.88 -13.98 -27.86
CA LYS A 420 -14.18 -13.94 -28.55
C LYS A 420 -14.74 -12.54 -28.31
N CYS A 421 -14.76 -11.74 -29.36
CA CYS A 421 -15.40 -10.42 -29.40
C CYS A 421 -16.92 -10.56 -29.30
#